data_AF-A0A5C9ABL6-F1
#
_entry.id   AF-A0A5C9ABL6-F1
#
_cell.length_a   1.000
_cell.length_b   1.000
_cell.length_c   1.000
_cell.angle_alpha   90.00
_cell.angle_beta   90.00
_cell.angle_gamma   90.00
#
_symmetry.space_group_name_H-M   'P 1'
#
loop_
_entity.id
_entity.type
_entity.pdbx_description
1 polymer ?
#
loop_
_entity_poly.entity_id
_entity_poly.type
_entity_poly.pdbx_seq_one_letter_code
_entity_poly.pdbx_strand_id
1 'polypeptide(L)'
;DDVKAYTPAWAEQITGVSRSQIIRIAREFADNADKTHGRSMIIVGAGLNHWYHLDMNYRGLINMLIFCGCVGQSGGGWAHYVGQEKLRPQTGWQPLAFALDWQRPARHMNSTSYFYNHSSQWRYETVTAEELLSPMADKSRYTGHLIDFNVRAERMGWLPSAPQLGTNPLTIAGEAEKAGMNPV
;
A
#
# COMPACT_ATOMS: atom_id res chain seq x y z
N ASP A 1 -7.25 33.33 -8.97
CA ASP A 1 -7.81 32.79 -10.23
C ASP A 1 -6.77 32.26 -11.21
N ASP A 2 -5.48 32.45 -10.95
CA ASP A 2 -4.41 31.85 -11.75
C ASP A 2 -4.51 30.32 -11.81
N VAL A 3 -4.27 29.78 -13.00
CA VAL A 3 -4.05 28.35 -13.22
C VAL A 3 -2.63 28.03 -12.78
N LYS A 4 -2.51 27.48 -11.56
CA LYS A 4 -1.27 26.99 -10.96
C LYS A 4 -1.54 25.62 -10.36
N ALA A 5 -0.52 24.77 -10.28
CA ALA A 5 -0.67 23.43 -9.72
C ALA A 5 -1.41 23.47 -8.37
N TYR A 6 -2.40 22.58 -8.21
CA TYR A 6 -3.25 22.45 -7.03
C TYR A 6 -4.21 23.62 -6.72
N THR A 7 -4.35 24.62 -7.61
CA THR A 7 -5.44 25.61 -7.46
C THR A 7 -6.79 25.05 -7.96
N PRO A 8 -7.94 25.57 -7.47
CA PRO A 8 -9.25 25.18 -7.99
C PRO A 8 -9.40 25.38 -9.50
N ALA A 9 -8.77 26.42 -10.06
CA ALA A 9 -8.78 26.69 -11.50
C ALA A 9 -8.02 25.61 -12.31
N TRP A 10 -6.93 25.07 -11.77
CA TRP A 10 -6.19 23.96 -12.37
C TRP A 10 -6.94 22.63 -12.22
N ALA A 11 -7.52 22.37 -11.05
CA ALA A 11 -8.28 21.15 -10.81
C ALA A 11 -9.54 21.04 -11.69
N GLU A 12 -10.20 22.17 -11.99
CA GLU A 12 -11.34 22.23 -12.92
C GLU A 12 -10.98 21.72 -14.32
N GLN A 13 -9.79 22.06 -14.83
CA GLN A 13 -9.32 21.60 -16.15
C GLN A 13 -9.07 20.08 -16.20
N ILE A 14 -8.71 19.48 -15.07
CA ILE A 14 -8.36 18.04 -14.97
C ILE A 14 -9.59 17.19 -14.69
N THR A 15 -10.43 17.65 -13.76
CA THR A 15 -11.53 16.86 -13.21
C THR A 15 -12.88 17.15 -13.88
N GLY A 16 -13.00 18.30 -14.54
CA GLY A 16 -14.28 18.83 -15.04
C GLY A 16 -15.21 19.35 -13.94
N VAL A 17 -14.85 19.25 -12.65
CA VAL A 17 -15.63 19.81 -11.54
C VAL A 17 -15.41 21.31 -11.48
N SER A 18 -16.49 22.10 -11.43
CA SER A 18 -16.35 23.55 -11.44
C SER A 18 -15.58 24.07 -10.22
N ARG A 19 -14.71 25.06 -10.42
CA ARG A 19 -13.87 25.63 -9.37
C ARG A 19 -14.68 26.18 -8.20
N SER A 20 -15.88 26.71 -8.49
CA SER A 20 -16.81 27.21 -7.47
C SER A 20 -17.32 26.09 -6.57
N GLN A 21 -17.63 24.92 -7.13
CA GLN A 21 -18.00 23.73 -6.35
C GLN A 21 -16.84 23.20 -5.53
N ILE A 22 -15.63 23.13 -6.09
CA ILE A 22 -14.41 22.72 -5.36
C ILE A 22 -14.20 23.63 -4.13
N ILE A 23 -14.23 24.95 -4.32
CA ILE A 23 -14.06 25.93 -3.23
C ILE A 23 -15.17 25.81 -2.19
N ARG A 24 -16.42 25.69 -2.63
CA ARG A 24 -17.57 25.58 -1.75
C ARG A 24 -17.46 24.35 -0.84
N ILE A 25 -17.24 23.17 -1.42
CA ILE A 25 -17.13 21.91 -0.68
C ILE A 25 -15.96 21.95 0.30
N ALA A 26 -14.79 22.45 -0.13
CA ALA A 26 -13.62 22.56 0.75
C ALA A 26 -13.89 23.46 1.96
N ARG A 27 -14.55 24.61 1.76
CA ARG A 27 -14.91 25.54 2.83
C ARG A 27 -15.98 24.96 3.76
N GLU A 28 -17.03 24.36 3.21
CA GLU A 28 -18.09 23.74 4.01
C GLU A 28 -17.54 22.57 4.86
N PHE A 29 -16.65 21.76 4.29
CA PHE A 29 -16.00 20.67 5.02
C PHE A 29 -15.16 21.19 6.19
N ALA A 30 -14.33 22.21 5.94
CA ALA A 30 -13.47 22.83 6.95
C ALA A 30 -14.27 23.58 8.01
N ASP A 31 -15.31 24.32 7.63
CA ASP A 31 -16.19 25.05 8.55
C ASP A 31 -16.97 24.09 9.46
N ASN A 32 -17.49 22.97 8.92
CA ASN A 32 -18.10 21.94 9.74
C ASN A 32 -17.08 21.31 10.69
N ALA A 33 -15.87 21.01 10.22
CA ALA A 33 -14.83 20.44 11.05
C ALA A 33 -14.44 21.39 12.19
N ASP A 34 -14.26 22.68 11.91
CA ASP A 34 -13.95 23.70 12.93
C ASP A 34 -15.06 23.79 13.99
N LYS A 35 -16.31 23.99 13.56
CA LYS A 35 -17.49 24.12 14.45
C LYS A 35 -17.75 22.88 15.29
N THR A 36 -17.43 21.70 14.78
CA THR A 36 -17.71 20.42 15.45
C THR A 36 -16.49 19.84 16.15
N HIS A 37 -15.35 20.54 16.14
CA HIS A 37 -14.07 20.05 16.65
C HIS A 37 -13.65 18.71 16.00
N GLY A 38 -13.67 18.66 14.67
CA GLY A 38 -13.15 17.59 13.82
C GLY A 38 -14.16 16.52 13.42
N ARG A 39 -15.47 16.73 13.59
CA ARG A 39 -16.51 15.75 13.19
C ARG A 39 -16.92 15.88 11.73
N SER A 40 -15.93 15.92 10.84
CA SER A 40 -16.09 15.77 9.40
C SER A 40 -15.39 14.48 8.94
N MET A 41 -16.10 13.65 8.19
CA MET A 41 -15.63 12.32 7.76
C MET A 41 -15.59 12.20 6.24
N ILE A 42 -14.64 11.42 5.74
CA ILE A 42 -14.65 10.91 4.37
C ILE A 42 -14.90 9.41 4.42
N ILE A 43 -15.95 8.97 3.73
CA ILE A 43 -16.23 7.55 3.51
C ILE A 43 -15.76 7.20 2.10
N VAL A 44 -14.86 6.22 1.99
CA VAL A 44 -14.27 5.79 0.72
C VAL A 44 -14.48 4.30 0.49
N GLY A 45 -14.61 3.91 -0.78
CA GLY A 45 -14.77 2.51 -1.17
C GLY A 45 -14.05 2.16 -2.47
N ALA A 46 -14.40 1.00 -3.04
CA ALA A 46 -13.73 0.40 -4.19
C ALA A 46 -13.66 1.32 -5.43
N GLY A 47 -14.64 2.19 -5.63
CA GLY A 47 -14.69 3.12 -6.76
C GLY A 47 -13.53 4.12 -6.82
N LEU A 48 -12.86 4.36 -5.68
CA LEU A 48 -11.61 5.13 -5.62
C LEU A 48 -10.40 4.23 -5.34
N ASN A 49 -10.59 3.17 -4.54
CA ASN A 49 -9.50 2.27 -4.12
C ASN A 49 -8.91 1.42 -5.27
N HIS A 50 -9.70 0.99 -6.25
CA HIS A 50 -9.24 0.05 -7.28
C HIS A 50 -8.71 0.77 -8.53
N TRP A 51 -7.93 1.83 -8.32
CA TRP A 51 -7.30 2.61 -9.38
C TRP A 51 -5.78 2.64 -9.22
N TYR A 52 -5.09 2.85 -10.35
CA TYR A 52 -3.64 2.76 -10.40
C TYR A 52 -2.92 3.63 -9.35
N HIS A 53 -3.34 4.89 -9.20
CA HIS A 53 -2.78 5.84 -8.22
C HIS A 53 -3.64 5.97 -6.95
N LEU A 54 -4.23 4.86 -6.48
CA LEU A 54 -5.06 4.84 -5.25
C LEU A 54 -4.31 5.39 -4.03
N ASP A 55 -3.01 5.15 -3.96
CA ASP A 55 -2.12 5.60 -2.88
C ASP A 55 -2.08 7.12 -2.80
N MET A 56 -1.99 7.80 -3.95
CA MET A 56 -2.02 9.25 -4.06
C MET A 56 -3.41 9.80 -3.71
N ASN A 57 -4.48 9.14 -4.17
CA ASN A 57 -5.84 9.52 -3.81
C ASN A 57 -6.04 9.45 -2.28
N TYR A 58 -5.60 8.36 -1.64
CA TYR A 58 -5.70 8.18 -0.19
C TYR A 58 -4.93 9.24 0.57
N ARG A 59 -3.69 9.50 0.17
CA ARG A 59 -2.85 10.53 0.78
C ARG A 59 -3.50 11.90 0.66
N GLY A 60 -4.13 12.22 -0.47
CA GLY A 60 -4.89 13.44 -0.67
C GLY A 60 -6.06 13.60 0.34
N LEU A 61 -6.88 12.56 0.47
CA LEU A 61 -8.00 12.54 1.42
C LEU A 61 -7.52 12.66 2.87
N ILE A 62 -6.50 11.89 3.24
CA ILE A 62 -5.93 11.87 4.60
C ILE A 62 -5.32 13.23 4.94
N ASN A 63 -4.62 13.88 4.02
CA ASN A 63 -4.08 15.22 4.25
C ASN A 63 -5.18 16.24 4.59
N MET A 64 -6.31 16.20 3.87
CA MET A 64 -7.45 17.08 4.17
C MET A 64 -7.99 16.85 5.58
N LEU A 65 -8.11 15.58 5.99
CA LEU A 65 -8.56 15.21 7.33
C LEU A 65 -7.58 15.63 8.43
N ILE A 66 -6.27 15.54 8.16
CA ILE A 66 -5.23 16.03 9.07
C ILE A 66 -5.32 17.56 9.21
N PHE A 67 -5.42 18.29 8.10
CA PHE A 67 -5.52 19.76 8.13
C PHE A 67 -6.76 20.26 8.86
N CYS A 68 -7.87 19.51 8.79
CA CYS A 68 -9.12 19.86 9.47
C CYS A 68 -9.23 19.27 10.90
N GLY A 69 -8.19 18.61 11.42
CA GLY A 69 -8.21 18.05 12.78
C GLY A 69 -9.20 16.90 12.98
N CYS A 70 -9.60 16.19 11.91
CA CYS A 70 -10.67 15.20 11.96
C CYS A 70 -10.22 13.81 12.44
N VAL A 71 -8.92 13.52 12.41
CA VAL A 71 -8.38 12.19 12.73
C VAL A 71 -8.53 11.91 14.23
N GLY A 72 -9.14 10.77 14.57
CA GLY A 72 -9.33 10.34 15.97
C GLY A 72 -10.59 10.90 16.64
N GLN A 73 -11.40 11.70 15.95
CA GLN A 73 -12.65 12.25 16.48
C GLN A 73 -13.84 11.34 16.18
N SER A 74 -14.75 11.17 17.14
CA SER A 74 -16.00 10.45 16.90
C SER A 74 -16.87 11.20 15.88
N GLY A 75 -17.24 10.53 14.79
CA GLY A 75 -17.93 11.17 13.66
C GLY A 75 -17.00 11.91 12.69
N GLY A 76 -15.69 11.87 12.92
CA GLY A 76 -14.66 12.43 12.05
C GLY A 76 -13.76 11.36 11.44
N GLY A 77 -12.89 11.79 10.53
CA GLY A 77 -11.75 11.01 10.08
C GLY A 77 -11.99 10.24 8.77
N TRP A 78 -11.17 9.21 8.58
CA TRP A 78 -11.13 8.43 7.36
C TRP A 78 -11.79 7.07 7.59
N ALA A 79 -12.84 6.76 6.84
CA ALA A 79 -13.57 5.52 6.97
C ALA A 79 -13.61 4.79 5.64
N HIS A 80 -12.86 3.70 5.54
CA HIS A 80 -12.76 2.90 4.35
C HIS A 80 -13.60 1.64 4.45
N TYR A 81 -14.42 1.42 3.44
CA TYR A 81 -15.32 0.28 3.34
C TYR A 81 -15.11 -0.44 2.01
N VAL A 82 -14.49 -1.62 2.08
CA VAL A 82 -14.34 -2.56 0.97
C VAL A 82 -14.78 -3.96 1.42
N GLY A 83 -13.99 -5.01 1.15
CA GLY A 83 -14.22 -6.37 1.62
C GLY A 83 -13.91 -6.59 3.10
N GLN A 84 -13.97 -7.85 3.51
CA GLN A 84 -13.79 -8.30 4.89
C GLN A 84 -12.30 -8.44 5.26
N GLU A 85 -11.59 -7.32 5.36
CA GLU A 85 -10.15 -7.33 5.67
C GLU A 85 -9.86 -7.40 7.18
N LYS A 86 -10.73 -6.81 8.02
CA LYS A 86 -10.49 -6.73 9.45
C LYS A 86 -10.91 -8.00 10.18
N LEU A 87 -9.94 -8.87 10.45
CA LEU A 87 -10.12 -10.05 11.26
C LEU A 87 -10.19 -9.73 12.76
N ARG A 88 -11.26 -10.19 13.45
CA ARG A 88 -11.35 -10.25 14.92
C ARG A 88 -12.00 -11.58 15.33
N PRO A 89 -11.39 -12.40 16.22
CA PRO A 89 -10.15 -12.22 16.99
C PRO A 89 -8.89 -12.82 16.32
N GLN A 90 -7.92 -11.96 15.98
CA GLN A 90 -6.64 -12.36 15.39
C GLN A 90 -5.83 -13.32 16.29
N THR A 91 -5.89 -13.13 17.62
CA THR A 91 -5.16 -13.95 18.62
C THR A 91 -5.54 -15.43 18.57
N GLY A 92 -6.80 -15.77 18.29
CA GLY A 92 -7.24 -17.16 18.18
C GLY A 92 -7.00 -17.75 16.79
N TRP A 93 -7.16 -16.92 15.76
CA TRP A 93 -7.00 -17.37 14.38
C TRP A 93 -5.54 -17.64 13.99
N GLN A 94 -4.59 -16.76 14.36
CA GLN A 94 -3.20 -16.88 13.92
C GLN A 94 -2.50 -18.18 14.34
N PRO A 95 -2.60 -18.66 15.61
CA PRO A 95 -1.98 -19.90 16.01
C PRO A 95 -2.46 -21.10 15.18
N LEU A 96 -3.78 -21.20 14.97
CA LEU A 96 -4.38 -22.28 14.20
C LEU A 96 -4.06 -22.18 12.70
N ALA A 97 -4.18 -20.98 12.11
CA ALA A 97 -4.01 -20.77 10.67
C ALA A 97 -2.55 -21.00 10.21
N PHE A 98 -1.58 -20.74 11.08
CA PHE A 98 -0.15 -20.82 10.74
C PHE A 98 0.64 -21.78 11.62
N ALA A 99 -0.03 -22.65 12.40
CA ALA A 99 0.57 -23.63 13.32
C ALA A 99 1.63 -23.02 14.27
N LEU A 100 1.37 -21.80 14.78
CA LEU A 100 2.34 -21.07 15.61
C LEU A 100 2.48 -21.61 17.03
N ASP A 101 1.61 -22.55 17.40
CA ASP A 101 1.69 -23.39 18.58
C ASP A 101 2.70 -24.55 18.41
N TRP A 102 3.06 -24.92 17.18
CA TRP A 102 4.01 -26.01 16.88
C TRP A 102 5.37 -25.48 16.43
N GLN A 103 5.38 -24.47 15.55
CA GLN A 103 6.61 -23.92 14.99
C GLN A 103 6.53 -22.41 14.80
N ARG A 104 7.61 -21.71 15.13
CA ARG A 104 7.79 -20.27 14.89
C ARG A 104 9.13 -20.01 14.19
N PRO A 105 9.24 -18.94 13.37
CA PRO A 105 8.19 -17.99 12.96
C PRO A 105 7.27 -18.56 11.86
N ALA A 106 6.14 -17.88 11.62
CA ALA A 106 5.21 -18.21 10.53
C ALA A 106 5.91 -18.16 9.16
N ARG A 107 5.60 -19.11 8.27
CA ARG A 107 6.04 -19.06 6.87
C ARG A 107 4.97 -18.41 6.00
N HIS A 108 4.95 -17.07 5.99
CA HIS A 108 4.02 -16.33 5.15
C HIS A 108 4.50 -16.28 3.69
N MET A 109 3.53 -16.29 2.76
CA MET A 109 3.71 -15.99 1.35
C MET A 109 2.63 -15.00 0.94
N ASN A 110 3.00 -13.85 0.37
CA ASN A 110 1.98 -12.97 -0.19
C ASN A 110 1.45 -13.56 -1.51
N SER A 111 0.14 -13.78 -1.60
CA SER A 111 -0.45 -14.46 -2.75
C SER A 111 -0.22 -13.71 -4.07
N THR A 112 -0.21 -12.37 -4.04
CA THR A 112 0.00 -11.55 -5.25
C THR A 112 1.35 -11.84 -5.90
N SER A 113 2.46 -11.77 -5.16
CA SER A 113 3.77 -12.07 -5.73
C SER A 113 3.90 -13.57 -6.07
N TYR A 114 3.26 -14.46 -5.29
CA TYR A 114 3.24 -15.89 -5.60
C TYR A 114 2.67 -16.16 -6.98
N PHE A 115 1.44 -15.69 -7.24
CA PHE A 115 0.81 -15.90 -8.54
C PHE A 115 1.54 -15.14 -9.64
N TYR A 116 1.93 -13.88 -9.41
CA TYR A 116 2.67 -13.08 -10.39
C TYR A 116 3.93 -13.78 -10.89
N ASN A 117 4.73 -14.35 -9.97
CA ASN A 117 5.95 -15.08 -10.29
C ASN A 117 5.66 -16.46 -10.89
N HIS A 118 4.89 -17.31 -10.19
CA HIS A 118 4.74 -18.73 -10.55
C HIS A 118 3.80 -18.99 -11.73
N SER A 119 2.94 -18.04 -12.11
CA SER A 119 2.16 -18.12 -13.34
C SER A 119 2.81 -17.41 -14.53
N SER A 120 4.04 -16.89 -14.36
CA SER A 120 4.76 -16.14 -15.40
C SER A 120 4.04 -14.90 -15.92
N GLN A 121 3.11 -14.31 -15.14
CA GLN A 121 2.40 -13.08 -15.52
C GLN A 121 3.36 -11.94 -15.84
N TRP A 122 4.47 -11.85 -15.11
CA TRP A 122 5.52 -10.84 -15.32
C TRP A 122 6.10 -10.82 -16.75
N ARG A 123 6.01 -11.92 -17.50
CA ARG A 123 6.48 -11.99 -18.89
C ARG A 123 5.59 -11.21 -19.87
N TYR A 124 4.34 -10.96 -19.48
CA TYR A 124 3.35 -10.23 -20.27
C TYR A 124 3.19 -8.79 -19.80
N GLU A 125 4.01 -8.35 -18.84
CA GLU A 125 3.99 -6.99 -18.34
C GLU A 125 4.49 -6.02 -19.42
N THR A 126 3.71 -4.98 -19.67
CA THR A 126 4.07 -3.91 -20.60
C THR A 126 4.52 -2.65 -19.87
N VAL A 127 4.17 -2.51 -18.60
CA VAL A 127 4.52 -1.36 -17.77
C VAL A 127 5.97 -1.48 -17.31
N THR A 128 6.79 -0.51 -17.68
CA THR A 128 8.18 -0.44 -17.22
C THR A 128 8.29 0.23 -15.85
N ALA A 129 9.34 -0.07 -15.10
CA ALA A 129 9.61 0.62 -13.84
C ALA A 129 9.74 2.15 -14.05
N GLU A 130 10.32 2.57 -15.18
CA GLU A 130 10.54 3.99 -15.50
C GLU A 130 9.23 4.78 -15.65
N GLU A 131 8.19 4.18 -16.24
CA GLU A 131 6.86 4.79 -16.37
C GLU A 131 6.21 5.10 -15.02
N LEU A 132 6.64 4.41 -13.96
CA LEU A 132 6.07 4.54 -12.61
C LEU A 132 6.78 5.56 -11.75
N LEU A 133 7.96 5.99 -12.18
CA LEU A 133 8.77 6.90 -11.41
C LEU A 133 8.19 8.31 -11.46
N SER A 134 8.32 9.01 -10.33
CA SER A 134 8.12 10.45 -10.30
C SER A 134 9.03 11.12 -11.35
N PRO A 135 8.57 12.20 -12.02
CA PRO A 135 9.45 13.01 -12.88
C PRO A 135 10.70 13.55 -12.16
N MET A 136 10.68 13.60 -10.82
CA MET A 136 11.79 14.04 -9.98
C MET A 136 12.75 12.90 -9.57
N ALA A 137 12.43 11.65 -9.88
CA ALA A 137 13.24 10.50 -9.48
C ALA A 137 14.45 10.33 -10.41
N ASP A 138 15.58 9.92 -9.83
CA ASP A 138 16.75 9.49 -10.59
C ASP A 138 16.50 8.09 -11.18
N LYS A 139 16.13 8.07 -12.46
CA LYS A 139 15.81 6.87 -13.23
C LYS A 139 16.95 5.84 -13.27
N SER A 140 18.20 6.30 -13.17
CA SER A 140 19.37 5.41 -13.23
C SER A 140 19.42 4.39 -12.08
N ARG A 141 18.72 4.67 -10.98
CA ARG A 141 18.63 3.80 -9.80
C ARG A 141 17.60 2.68 -9.94
N TYR A 142 16.73 2.74 -10.95
CA TYR A 142 15.56 1.89 -11.08
C TYR A 142 15.57 1.17 -12.43
N THR A 143 16.46 0.18 -12.55
CA THR A 143 16.60 -0.65 -13.76
C THR A 143 16.08 -2.07 -13.54
N GLY A 144 15.66 -2.71 -14.63
CA GLY A 144 15.12 -4.07 -14.66
C GLY A 144 13.60 -4.12 -14.84
N HIS A 145 13.07 -5.33 -14.78
CA HIS A 145 11.63 -5.60 -14.82
C HIS A 145 11.02 -5.50 -13.41
N LEU A 146 9.70 -5.33 -13.30
CA LEU A 146 9.01 -5.26 -12.00
C LEU A 146 9.26 -6.50 -11.12
N ILE A 147 9.44 -7.67 -11.73
CA ILE A 147 9.81 -8.90 -11.02
C ILE A 147 11.17 -8.80 -10.32
N ASP A 148 12.12 -8.05 -10.88
CA ASP A 148 13.45 -7.88 -10.27
C ASP A 148 13.36 -7.12 -8.94
N PHE A 149 12.38 -6.22 -8.80
CA PHE A 149 12.12 -5.53 -7.54
C PHE A 149 11.51 -6.47 -6.48
N ASN A 150 10.62 -7.38 -6.88
CA ASN A 150 10.15 -8.45 -5.99
C ASN A 150 11.34 -9.30 -5.51
N VAL A 151 12.16 -9.81 -6.42
CA VAL A 151 13.32 -10.65 -6.06
C VAL A 151 14.29 -9.91 -5.14
N ARG A 152 14.55 -8.62 -5.38
CA ARG A 152 15.36 -7.79 -4.48
C ARG A 152 14.72 -7.67 -3.09
N ALA A 153 13.41 -7.40 -3.01
CA ALA A 153 12.71 -7.29 -1.74
C ALA A 153 12.71 -8.61 -0.95
N GLU A 154 12.56 -9.74 -1.62
CA GLU A 154 12.67 -11.08 -1.02
C GLU A 154 14.07 -11.32 -0.44
N ARG A 155 15.12 -11.05 -1.23
CA ARG A 155 16.53 -11.23 -0.79
C ARG A 155 16.91 -10.32 0.38
N MET A 156 16.31 -9.13 0.45
CA MET A 156 16.53 -8.18 1.55
C MET A 156 15.65 -8.47 2.78
N GLY A 157 14.77 -9.47 2.73
CA GLY A 157 13.84 -9.81 3.80
C GLY A 157 12.70 -8.78 3.99
N TRP A 158 12.47 -7.91 3.01
CA TRP A 158 11.40 -6.89 3.05
C TRP A 158 10.04 -7.47 2.64
N LEU A 159 10.05 -8.54 1.84
CA LEU A 159 8.85 -9.21 1.35
C LEU A 159 8.82 -10.67 1.84
N PRO A 160 7.74 -11.12 2.51
CA PRO A 160 7.59 -12.53 2.86
C PRO A 160 7.41 -13.35 1.58
N SER A 161 8.29 -14.32 1.37
CA SER A 161 8.24 -15.25 0.25
C SER A 161 8.36 -16.69 0.76
N ALA A 162 7.76 -17.67 0.09
CA ALA A 162 7.94 -19.09 0.39
C ALA A 162 7.61 -19.94 -0.87
N PRO A 163 8.49 -20.85 -1.30
CA PRO A 163 9.82 -21.13 -0.74
C PRO A 163 10.83 -20.00 -1.03
N GLN A 164 11.59 -19.56 -0.01
CA GLN A 164 12.61 -18.50 -0.14
C GLN A 164 13.88 -18.99 -0.84
N LEU A 165 14.17 -20.28 -0.72
CA LEU A 165 15.42 -20.89 -1.13
C LEU A 165 15.13 -21.98 -2.16
N GLY A 166 16.01 -22.13 -3.14
CA GLY A 166 15.99 -23.25 -4.08
C GLY A 166 16.42 -24.59 -3.46
N THR A 167 16.49 -24.69 -2.13
CA THR A 167 16.86 -25.88 -1.37
C THR A 167 15.95 -26.03 -0.14
N ASN A 168 15.95 -27.22 0.47
CA ASN A 168 15.18 -27.47 1.68
C ASN A 168 15.85 -26.76 2.88
N PRO A 169 15.19 -25.78 3.52
CA PRO A 169 15.81 -25.04 4.63
C PRO A 169 16.10 -25.91 5.86
N LEU A 170 15.49 -27.11 5.97
CA LEU A 170 15.72 -28.02 7.09
C LEU A 170 17.11 -28.66 7.08
N THR A 171 17.79 -28.74 5.93
CA THR A 171 19.11 -29.38 5.83
C THR A 171 20.27 -28.39 5.92
N ILE A 172 20.01 -27.09 5.70
CA ILE A 172 21.04 -26.06 5.58
C ILE A 172 21.93 -25.97 6.83
N ALA A 173 21.35 -26.01 8.03
CA ALA A 173 22.13 -25.94 9.26
C ALA A 173 23.10 -27.13 9.39
N GLY A 174 22.65 -28.34 9.05
CA GLY A 174 23.49 -29.54 9.07
C GLY A 174 24.53 -29.56 7.94
N GLU A 175 24.23 -28.97 6.77
CA GLU A 175 25.19 -28.80 5.69
C GLU A 175 26.28 -27.78 6.05
N ALA A 176 25.92 -26.66 6.70
CA ALA A 176 26.86 -25.68 7.20
C ALA A 176 27.81 -26.26 8.27
N GLU A 177 27.27 -27.04 9.22
CA GLU A 177 28.05 -27.73 10.24
C GLU A 177 29.07 -28.70 9.62
N LYS A 178 28.65 -29.52 8.65
CA LYS A 178 29.55 -30.43 7.92
C LYS A 178 30.65 -29.69 7.15
N ALA A 179 30.37 -28.48 6.69
CA ALA A 179 31.32 -27.63 5.99
C ALA A 179 32.23 -26.82 6.94
N GLY A 180 32.05 -26.95 8.26
CA GLY A 180 32.78 -26.16 9.26
C GLY A 180 32.43 -24.67 9.23
N MET A 181 31.26 -24.31 8.70
CA MET A 181 30.77 -22.94 8.63
C MET A 181 29.90 -22.62 9.85
N ASN A 182 30.08 -21.44 10.45
CA ASN A 182 29.21 -20.97 11.51
C ASN A 182 27.81 -20.62 10.92
N PRO A 183 26.71 -21.17 11.44
CA PRO A 183 25.35 -20.85 10.97
C PRO A 183 24.84 -19.45 11.41
N VAL A 184 25.68 -18.66 12.09
CA VAL A 184 25.40 -17.29 12.57
C VAL A 184 26.44 -16.31 12.06
#